data_AF-A0A434LRP3-F1
#
_entry.id   AF-A0A434LRP3-F1
#
_cell.length_a   1.000
_cell.length_b   1.000
_cell.length_c   1.000
_cell.angle_alpha   90.00
_cell.angle_beta   90.00
_cell.angle_gamma   90.00
#
_symmetry.space_group_name_H-M   'P 1'
#
loop_
_entity.id
_entity.type
_entity.pdbx_description
1 polymer ?
#
loop_
_entity_poly.entity_id
_entity_poly.type
_entity_poly.pdbx_seq_one_letter_code
_entity_poly.pdbx_strand_id
1 'polypeptide(L)'
;EAFVTWVEADHGGPGWTALARQAEADLVVVLKNPAELPVTMLWISNGGRDYAPWSGRHRGVLGIEDGRTALGHAASLGDNWLKREGVATAFALGEGRNVSFRHVIGALPQEAGGEPPRDIATAQGHMHIAAADGSTRDVPFDGDFLRIGRSVPA
;
A
#
# COMPACT_ATOMS: atom_id res chain seq x y z
N GLU A 1 18.36 -5.27 -6.32
CA GLU A 1 16.89 -5.36 -6.19
C GLU A 1 16.29 -4.38 -7.18
N ALA A 2 15.18 -4.74 -7.82
CA ALA A 2 14.44 -3.81 -8.68
C ALA A 2 13.31 -3.19 -7.85
N PHE A 3 13.12 -1.87 -7.96
CA PHE A 3 12.10 -1.13 -7.25
C PHE A 3 11.20 -0.39 -8.24
N VAL A 4 9.91 -0.37 -7.97
CA VAL A 4 8.95 0.53 -8.61
C VAL A 4 8.33 1.38 -7.52
N THR A 5 8.24 2.68 -7.75
CA THR A 5 7.61 3.64 -6.83
C THR A 5 6.38 4.22 -7.52
N TRP A 6 5.23 4.09 -6.87
CA TRP A 6 4.00 4.74 -7.27
C TRP A 6 3.60 5.79 -6.26
N VAL A 7 2.95 6.83 -6.79
CA VAL A 7 2.40 7.94 -6.02
C VAL A 7 0.91 7.97 -6.28
N GLU A 8 0.13 8.02 -5.21
CA GLU A 8 -1.32 8.05 -5.27
C GLU A 8 -1.84 9.36 -4.65
N ALA A 9 -2.68 10.07 -5.40
CA ALA A 9 -3.37 11.25 -4.90
C ALA A 9 -4.56 10.86 -4.02
N ASP A 10 -4.98 11.75 -3.12
CA ASP A 10 -6.24 11.55 -2.40
C ASP A 10 -7.44 11.67 -3.36
N HIS A 11 -8.24 10.61 -3.43
CA HIS A 11 -9.44 10.52 -4.27
C HIS A 11 -10.70 10.22 -3.46
N GLY A 12 -10.64 10.32 -2.12
CA GLY A 12 -11.79 10.06 -1.25
C GLY A 12 -11.99 8.58 -0.87
N GLY A 13 -11.41 7.63 -1.62
CA GLY A 13 -11.40 6.20 -1.32
C GLY A 13 -10.13 5.71 -0.63
N PRO A 14 -9.97 4.38 -0.48
CA PRO A 14 -8.71 3.78 -0.06
C PRO A 14 -7.70 3.75 -1.20
N GLY A 15 -6.42 3.93 -0.88
CA GLY A 15 -5.33 3.50 -1.74
C GLY A 15 -5.12 2.00 -1.57
N TRP A 16 -4.75 1.31 -2.64
CA TRP A 16 -4.72 -0.15 -2.60
C TRP A 16 -3.62 -0.79 -3.45
N THR A 17 -3.20 -1.96 -3.01
CA THR A 17 -2.43 -2.93 -3.82
C THR A 17 -3.10 -4.29 -3.67
N ALA A 18 -3.21 -5.03 -4.78
CA ALA A 18 -3.79 -6.36 -4.79
C ALA A 18 -2.83 -7.36 -5.45
N LEU A 19 -2.66 -8.53 -4.84
CA LEU A 19 -1.79 -9.60 -5.31
C LEU A 19 -2.57 -10.92 -5.35
N ALA A 20 -2.80 -11.42 -6.56
CA ALA A 20 -3.36 -12.76 -6.77
C ALA A 20 -2.28 -13.82 -6.59
N ARG A 21 -2.42 -14.66 -5.56
CA ARG A 21 -1.48 -15.73 -5.25
C ARG A 21 -2.03 -17.06 -5.75
N GLN A 22 -1.55 -17.47 -6.92
CA GLN A 22 -2.08 -18.64 -7.62
C GLN A 22 -1.91 -19.95 -6.85
N ALA A 23 -0.78 -20.14 -6.17
CA ALA A 23 -0.51 -21.37 -5.43
C ALA A 23 -1.34 -21.47 -4.14
N GLU A 24 -1.63 -20.33 -3.53
CA GLU A 24 -2.38 -20.20 -2.28
C GLU A 24 -3.90 -20.06 -2.50
N ALA A 25 -4.34 -19.86 -3.75
CA ALA A 25 -5.74 -19.65 -4.11
C ALA A 25 -6.38 -18.50 -3.30
N ASP A 26 -5.65 -17.39 -3.18
CA ASP A 26 -6.17 -16.19 -2.53
C ASP A 26 -5.71 -14.88 -3.18
N LEU A 27 -6.45 -13.82 -2.84
CA LEU A 27 -6.15 -12.44 -3.19
C LEU A 27 -5.72 -11.71 -1.94
N VAL A 28 -4.45 -11.34 -1.85
CA VAL A 28 -3.96 -10.42 -0.82
C VAL A 28 -4.35 -9.00 -1.23
N VAL A 29 -4.97 -8.28 -0.31
CA VAL A 29 -5.33 -6.87 -0.48
C VAL A 29 -4.67 -6.06 0.62
N VAL A 30 -3.96 -5.02 0.22
CA VAL A 30 -3.31 -4.06 1.09
C VAL A 30 -4.04 -2.73 0.90
N LEU A 31 -4.57 -2.14 1.98
CA LEU A 31 -5.34 -0.91 1.93
C LEU A 31 -4.75 0.15 2.85
N LYS A 32 -4.74 1.40 2.37
CA LYS A 32 -4.23 2.57 3.09
C LYS A 32 -5.10 3.80 2.86
N ASN A 33 -4.82 4.84 3.62
CA ASN A 33 -5.24 6.20 3.28
C ASN A 33 -4.14 6.89 2.44
N PRO A 34 -4.37 7.18 1.16
CA PRO A 34 -3.34 7.76 0.28
C PRO A 34 -2.98 9.21 0.68
N ALA A 35 -3.85 9.91 1.42
CA ALA A 35 -3.51 11.22 1.99
C ALA A 35 -2.45 11.11 3.12
N GLU A 36 -2.42 9.98 3.84
CA GLU A 36 -1.45 9.73 4.92
C GLU A 36 -0.19 9.05 4.38
N LEU A 37 -0.36 8.02 3.55
CA LEU A 37 0.70 7.17 2.97
C LEU A 37 0.65 7.23 1.43
N PRO A 38 1.08 8.35 0.80
CA PRO A 38 0.90 8.57 -0.64
C PRO A 38 1.79 7.71 -1.53
N VAL A 39 2.80 7.03 -0.98
CA VAL A 39 3.78 6.27 -1.75
C VAL A 39 3.58 4.77 -1.54
N THR A 40 3.61 4.01 -2.63
CA THR A 40 3.76 2.55 -2.62
C THR A 40 5.05 2.19 -3.31
N MET A 41 5.86 1.36 -2.66
CA MET A 41 7.06 0.78 -3.23
C MET A 41 6.87 -0.72 -3.39
N LEU A 42 7.10 -1.23 -4.61
CA LEU A 42 7.26 -2.65 -4.83
C LEU A 42 8.73 -2.99 -5.02
N TRP A 43 9.15 -4.08 -4.39
CA TRP A 43 10.49 -4.62 -4.61
C TRP A 43 10.50 -6.12 -4.78
N ILE A 44 11.41 -6.60 -5.61
CA ILE A 44 11.60 -8.03 -5.83
C ILE A 44 13.00 -8.41 -5.36
N SER A 45 13.07 -9.43 -4.49
CA SER A 45 14.33 -10.07 -4.14
C SER A 45 14.48 -11.40 -4.86
N ASN A 46 15.60 -11.55 -5.56
CA ASN A 46 15.93 -12.72 -6.35
C ASN A 46 17.34 -13.25 -6.01
N GLY A 47 17.67 -13.29 -4.73
CA GLY A 47 18.92 -13.89 -4.24
C GLY A 47 20.18 -13.04 -4.41
N GLY A 48 20.06 -11.78 -4.81
CA GLY A 48 21.21 -10.89 -5.03
C GLY A 48 21.94 -10.43 -3.76
N ARG A 49 21.40 -10.71 -2.57
CA ARG A 49 22.05 -10.44 -1.27
C ARG A 49 22.71 -11.73 -0.78
N ASP A 50 23.97 -11.92 -1.09
CA ASP A 50 24.79 -13.10 -0.80
C ASP A 50 25.44 -13.09 0.59
N TYR A 51 25.47 -11.95 1.26
CA TYR A 51 25.94 -11.79 2.64
C TYR A 51 24.87 -12.20 3.68
N ALA A 52 25.32 -12.52 4.90
CA ALA A 52 24.42 -12.89 6.00
C ALA A 52 23.54 -11.70 6.46
N PRO A 53 22.30 -11.94 6.94
CA PRO A 53 21.62 -13.24 7.09
C PRO A 53 20.95 -13.78 5.81
N TRP A 54 20.97 -13.01 4.72
CA TRP A 54 20.23 -13.32 3.49
C TRP A 54 20.84 -14.52 2.74
N SER A 55 22.17 -14.58 2.62
CA SER A 55 22.93 -15.71 2.05
C SER A 55 22.41 -16.20 0.70
N GLY A 56 21.89 -15.31 -0.14
CA GLY A 56 21.29 -15.62 -1.44
C GLY A 56 19.97 -16.40 -1.38
N ARG A 57 19.40 -16.63 -0.20
CA ARG A 57 18.22 -17.48 0.02
C ARG A 57 16.89 -16.77 -0.19
N HIS A 58 16.88 -15.44 -0.14
CA HIS A 58 15.68 -14.64 -0.37
C HIS A 58 15.40 -14.53 -1.88
N ARG A 59 14.65 -15.49 -2.42
CA ARG A 59 14.29 -15.58 -3.84
C ARG A 59 12.78 -15.70 -3.99
N GLY A 60 12.22 -15.13 -5.04
CA GLY A 60 10.77 -15.14 -5.29
C GLY A 60 9.98 -14.34 -4.25
N VAL A 61 10.61 -13.36 -3.61
CA VAL A 61 9.97 -12.51 -2.60
C VAL A 61 9.58 -11.18 -3.24
N LEU A 62 8.30 -10.85 -3.16
CA LEU A 62 7.76 -9.53 -3.46
C LEU A 62 7.51 -8.79 -2.15
N GLY A 63 8.06 -7.59 -2.02
CA GLY A 63 7.70 -6.64 -0.98
C GLY A 63 6.70 -5.62 -1.51
N ILE A 64 5.70 -5.32 -0.70
CA ILE A 64 4.74 -4.23 -0.88
C ILE A 64 4.92 -3.31 0.32
N GLU A 65 5.35 -2.07 0.08
CA GLU A 65 5.69 -1.11 1.14
C GLU A 65 4.93 0.20 0.93
N ASP A 66 3.98 0.48 1.81
CA ASP A 66 3.27 1.75 1.82
C ASP A 66 3.89 2.74 2.80
N GLY A 67 3.98 4.00 2.38
CA GLY A 67 4.71 4.99 3.16
C GLY A 67 4.44 6.43 2.80
N ARG A 68 4.92 7.30 3.68
CA ARG A 68 5.15 8.71 3.43
C ARG A 68 6.66 8.93 3.41
N THR A 69 7.29 8.57 2.31
CA THR A 69 8.76 8.44 2.21
C THR A 69 9.26 8.75 0.80
N ALA A 70 10.55 9.06 0.69
CA ALA A 70 11.32 8.89 -0.53
C ALA A 70 12.27 7.69 -0.38
N LEU A 71 13.06 7.38 -1.42
CA LEU A 71 14.08 6.34 -1.35
C LEU A 71 15.22 6.80 -0.42
N GLY A 72 15.19 6.31 0.82
CA GLY A 72 16.19 6.57 1.85
C GLY A 72 15.79 7.66 2.85
N HIS A 73 16.23 7.49 4.10
CA HIS A 73 15.85 8.35 5.22
C HIS A 73 16.24 9.82 5.02
N ALA A 74 17.51 10.10 4.70
CA ALA A 74 17.99 11.47 4.50
C ALA A 74 17.28 12.16 3.32
N ALA A 75 17.03 11.43 2.23
CA ALA A 75 16.29 11.95 1.07
C ALA A 75 14.82 12.25 1.42
N SER A 76 14.21 11.42 2.26
CA SER A 76 12.84 11.62 2.74
C SER A 76 12.69 12.91 3.56
N LEU A 77 13.71 13.24 4.37
CA LEU A 77 13.76 14.46 5.17
C LEU A 77 14.18 15.70 4.35
N GLY A 78 15.12 15.56 3.41
CA GLY A 78 15.66 16.64 2.60
C GLY A 78 14.81 17.02 1.39
N ASP A 79 15.38 17.77 0.44
CA ASP A 79 14.78 17.98 -0.87
C ASP A 79 14.82 16.68 -1.69
N ASN A 80 13.76 16.41 -2.44
CA ASN A 80 13.67 15.24 -3.30
C ASN A 80 12.63 15.48 -4.41
N TRP A 81 12.65 14.61 -5.43
CA TRP A 81 11.78 14.76 -6.60
C TRP A 81 10.29 14.67 -6.25
N LEU A 82 9.91 13.83 -5.28
CA LEU A 82 8.51 13.70 -4.82
C LEU A 82 8.00 15.00 -4.16
N LYS A 83 8.80 15.63 -3.31
CA LYS A 83 8.46 16.91 -2.68
C LYS A 83 8.28 18.03 -3.70
N ARG A 84 9.09 18.05 -4.76
CA ARG A 84 8.97 19.03 -5.85
C ARG A 84 7.66 18.87 -6.63
N GLU A 85 7.10 17.66 -6.64
CA GLU A 85 5.76 17.34 -7.18
C GLU A 85 4.64 17.51 -6.12
N GLY A 86 4.93 18.06 -4.95
CA GLY A 86 3.95 18.31 -3.88
C GLY A 86 3.60 17.08 -3.04
N VAL A 87 4.32 15.96 -3.19
CA VAL A 87 4.08 14.72 -2.43
C VAL A 87 4.79 14.80 -1.08
N ALA A 88 4.05 14.53 0.01
CA ALA A 88 4.65 14.46 1.34
C ALA A 88 5.52 13.20 1.49
N THR A 89 6.75 13.37 1.95
CA THR A 89 7.72 12.26 2.13
C THR A 89 8.22 12.10 3.57
N ALA A 90 7.63 12.80 4.54
CA ALA A 90 7.91 12.60 5.96
C ALA A 90 6.72 13.08 6.80
N PHE A 91 6.57 12.52 7.99
CA PHE A 91 5.68 13.06 9.01
C PHE A 91 6.43 14.08 9.87
N ALA A 92 5.82 15.23 10.13
CA ALA A 92 6.36 16.23 11.04
C ALA A 92 5.94 15.90 12.47
N LEU A 93 6.87 15.40 13.26
CA LEU A 93 6.68 15.17 14.70
C LEU A 93 7.00 16.45 15.48
N GLY A 94 6.39 16.61 16.65
CA GLY A 94 6.60 17.76 17.52
C GLY A 94 5.86 17.61 18.84
N GLU A 95 6.19 18.46 19.81
CA GLU A 95 5.49 18.49 21.09
C GLU A 95 3.99 18.75 20.87
N GLY A 96 3.14 17.98 21.56
CA GLY A 96 1.68 18.04 21.40
C GLY A 96 1.14 17.51 20.06
N ARG A 97 1.99 17.03 19.15
CA ARG A 97 1.55 16.45 17.86
C ARG A 97 1.61 14.93 17.90
N ASN A 98 0.47 14.31 17.59
CA ASN A 98 0.38 12.87 17.39
C ASN A 98 0.19 12.56 15.90
N VAL A 99 0.90 11.55 15.43
CA VAL A 99 0.69 10.98 14.11
C VAL A 99 0.17 9.57 14.29
N SER A 100 -0.94 9.29 13.63
CA SER A 100 -1.50 7.96 13.52
C SER A 100 -1.96 7.79 12.10
N PHE A 101 -1.89 6.57 11.60
CA PHE A 101 -2.44 6.17 10.31
C PHE A 101 -2.87 4.72 10.47
N ARG A 102 -3.79 4.27 9.61
CA ARG A 102 -4.25 2.88 9.61
C ARG A 102 -3.86 2.22 8.29
N HIS A 103 -3.57 0.94 8.39
CA HIS A 103 -3.13 0.11 7.29
C HIS A 103 -3.76 -1.27 7.48
N VAL A 104 -4.30 -1.82 6.40
CA VAL A 104 -4.99 -3.12 6.42
C VAL A 104 -4.26 -4.04 5.46
N ILE A 105 -3.95 -5.25 5.94
CA ILE A 105 -3.48 -6.35 5.11
C ILE A 105 -4.47 -7.49 5.35
N GLY A 106 -5.17 -7.88 4.29
CA GLY A 106 -6.16 -8.95 4.32
C GLY A 106 -5.97 -9.92 3.16
N ALA A 107 -6.61 -11.08 3.26
CA ALA A 107 -6.67 -12.07 2.20
C ALA A 107 -8.12 -12.51 1.98
N LEU A 108 -8.49 -12.70 0.72
CA LEU A 108 -9.80 -13.18 0.30
C LEU A 108 -9.63 -14.46 -0.51
N PRO A 109 -10.45 -15.50 -0.31
CA PRO A 109 -10.38 -16.71 -1.13
C PRO A 109 -10.56 -16.38 -2.61
N GLN A 110 -9.73 -16.96 -3.48
CA GLN A 110 -9.81 -16.73 -4.92
C GLN A 110 -9.63 -18.05 -5.66
N GLU A 111 -10.44 -18.28 -6.69
CA GLU A 111 -10.31 -19.47 -7.52
C GLU A 111 -8.93 -19.52 -8.19
N ALA A 112 -8.42 -20.73 -8.41
CA ALA A 112 -7.15 -20.92 -9.12
C ALA A 112 -7.24 -20.32 -10.54
N GLY A 113 -6.24 -19.54 -10.93
CA GLY A 113 -6.23 -18.80 -12.19
C GLY A 113 -6.94 -17.44 -12.13
N GLY A 114 -7.43 -17.02 -10.96
CA GLY A 114 -7.99 -15.67 -10.78
C GLY A 114 -6.92 -14.59 -10.90
N GLU A 115 -7.25 -13.48 -11.55
CA GLU A 115 -6.35 -12.34 -11.74
C GLU A 115 -6.58 -11.27 -10.65
N PRO A 116 -5.62 -10.35 -10.43
CA PRO A 116 -5.87 -9.17 -9.60
C PRO A 116 -7.05 -8.34 -10.12
N PRO A 117 -7.77 -7.65 -9.22
CA PRO A 117 -8.90 -6.81 -9.60
C PRO A 117 -8.46 -5.61 -10.44
N ARG A 118 -9.40 -5.11 -11.26
CA ARG A 118 -9.23 -3.86 -12.01
C ARG A 118 -9.48 -2.63 -11.15
N ASP A 119 -10.31 -2.76 -10.12
CA ASP A 119 -10.70 -1.65 -9.27
C ASP A 119 -11.15 -2.15 -7.89
N ILE A 120 -10.92 -1.32 -6.88
CA ILE A 120 -11.40 -1.50 -5.51
C ILE A 120 -11.95 -0.16 -5.03
N ALA A 121 -13.21 -0.16 -4.62
CA ALA A 121 -13.88 0.99 -4.03
C ALA A 121 -14.54 0.61 -2.70
N THR A 122 -14.84 1.60 -1.87
CA THR A 122 -15.59 1.41 -0.63
C THR A 122 -16.84 2.26 -0.61
N ALA A 123 -18.00 1.65 -0.34
CA ALA A 123 -19.25 2.37 -0.18
C ALA A 123 -20.18 1.59 0.76
N GLN A 124 -21.02 2.31 1.51
CA GLN A 124 -22.13 1.72 2.27
C GLN A 124 -21.72 0.53 3.18
N GLY A 125 -20.57 0.63 3.86
CA GLY A 125 -20.06 -0.41 4.76
C GLY A 125 -19.48 -1.65 4.05
N HIS A 126 -19.19 -1.56 2.76
CA HIS A 126 -18.61 -2.62 1.97
C HIS A 126 -17.40 -2.14 1.16
N MET A 127 -16.50 -3.08 0.89
CA MET A 127 -15.48 -2.98 -0.14
C MET A 127 -15.98 -3.73 -1.38
N HIS A 128 -16.09 -3.00 -2.48
CA HIS A 128 -16.48 -3.48 -3.79
C HIS A 128 -15.22 -3.78 -4.61
N ILE A 129 -15.05 -5.03 -5.02
CA ILE A 129 -13.92 -5.49 -5.83
C ILE A 129 -14.43 -5.81 -7.22
N ALA A 130 -13.94 -5.10 -8.23
CA ALA A 130 -14.27 -5.37 -9.62
C ALA A 130 -13.12 -6.13 -10.30
N ALA A 131 -13.43 -7.26 -10.94
CA ALA A 131 -12.48 -8.02 -11.73
C ALA A 131 -12.40 -7.51 -13.19
N ALA A 132 -11.37 -7.94 -13.91
CA ALA A 132 -11.16 -7.52 -15.30
C ALA A 132 -12.28 -7.99 -16.25
N ASP A 133 -12.90 -9.13 -15.95
CA ASP A 133 -14.02 -9.73 -16.70
C ASP A 133 -15.38 -9.08 -16.41
N GLY A 134 -15.42 -8.08 -15.51
CA GLY A 134 -16.63 -7.37 -15.10
C GLY A 134 -17.40 -8.03 -13.96
N SER A 135 -16.96 -9.19 -13.46
CA SER A 135 -17.49 -9.75 -12.23
C SER A 135 -17.15 -8.87 -11.02
N THR A 136 -18.02 -8.89 -10.01
CA THR A 136 -17.87 -8.07 -8.81
C THR A 136 -18.03 -8.92 -7.56
N ARG A 137 -17.36 -8.50 -6.49
CA ARG A 137 -17.46 -9.11 -5.16
C ARG A 137 -17.54 -8.02 -4.10
N ASP A 138 -18.47 -8.19 -3.17
CA ASP A 138 -18.63 -7.32 -2.02
C ASP A 138 -18.14 -8.01 -0.75
N VAL A 139 -17.36 -7.28 0.04
CA VAL A 139 -16.84 -7.73 1.33
C VAL A 139 -17.22 -6.69 2.39
N PRO A 140 -17.80 -7.08 3.54
CA PRO A 140 -18.04 -6.15 4.63
C PRO A 140 -16.75 -5.43 5.04
N PHE A 141 -16.76 -4.10 4.99
CA PHE A 141 -15.59 -3.29 5.28
C PHE A 141 -16.00 -1.88 5.71
N ASP A 142 -15.48 -1.44 6.85
CA ASP A 142 -15.64 -0.06 7.29
C ASP A 142 -14.67 0.85 6.53
N GLY A 143 -15.16 1.52 5.49
CA GLY A 143 -14.37 2.47 4.70
C GLY A 143 -13.80 3.63 5.51
N ASP A 144 -14.52 4.05 6.56
CA ASP A 144 -14.07 5.13 7.45
C ASP A 144 -12.93 4.66 8.36
N PHE A 145 -12.72 3.35 8.50
CA PHE A 145 -11.60 2.82 9.28
C PHE A 145 -10.28 3.39 8.79
N LEU A 146 -10.00 3.44 7.49
CA LEU A 146 -8.72 3.94 6.99
C LEU A 146 -8.54 5.44 7.17
N ARG A 147 -9.64 6.18 7.29
CA ARG A 147 -9.65 7.62 7.49
C ARG A 147 -9.96 7.89 8.95
N ILE A 148 -8.92 7.91 9.80
CA ILE A 148 -9.04 8.19 11.26
C ILE A 148 -9.74 9.51 11.61
N GLY A 149 -10.17 10.30 10.61
CA GLY A 149 -10.89 11.54 10.76
C GLY A 149 -9.93 12.59 11.28
N ARG A 150 -9.49 13.49 10.39
CA ARG A 150 -8.72 14.73 10.64
C ARG A 150 -8.03 14.75 12.01
N SER A 151 -6.71 14.59 11.99
CA SER A 151 -5.84 15.04 13.08
C SER A 151 -6.43 16.28 13.72
N VAL A 152 -6.76 16.19 15.01
CA VAL A 152 -7.26 17.32 15.80
C VAL A 152 -6.32 18.49 15.49
N PRO A 153 -6.83 19.64 14.99
CA PRO A 153 -5.97 20.79 14.79
C PRO A 153 -5.36 21.12 16.13
N ALA A 154 -4.03 21.32 16.15
CA ALA A 154 -3.35 21.92 17.28
C ALA A 154 -3.92 23.32 17.57
#